data_AF-A0A954M954-F1
#
_entry.id   AF-A0A954M954-F1
#
_cell.length_a   1.000
_cell.length_b   1.000
_cell.length_c   1.000
_cell.angle_alpha   90.00
_cell.angle_beta   90.00
_cell.angle_gamma   90.00
#
_symmetry.space_group_name_H-M   'P 1'
#
loop_
_entity.id
_entity.type
_entity.pdbx_description
1 polymer ?
#
loop_
_entity_poly.entity_id
_entity_poly.type
_entity_poly.pdbx_seq_one_letter_code
_entity_poly.pdbx_strand_id
1 'polypeptide(L)'
;MLSPNRLLVLLGLFVANLSLAATTAHAAARPNVLILIYADDLGYGDLSCFGATKIKTPNIDRLAKEGRLFTDAHSPSAVCTPSRYGLLTGEYPWRIGSRS
;
A
#
# COMPACT_ATOMS: atom_id res chain seq x y z
N MET A 1 -32.03 19.59 -43.96
CA MET A 1 -30.55 19.67 -43.94
C MET A 1 -30.13 20.47 -42.72
N LEU A 2 -29.45 19.86 -41.75
CA LEU A 2 -28.89 20.58 -40.61
C LEU A 2 -27.79 21.52 -41.11
N SER A 3 -27.78 22.78 -40.67
CA SER A 3 -26.74 23.73 -41.09
C SER A 3 -25.37 23.29 -40.55
N PRO A 4 -24.26 23.60 -41.25
CA PRO A 4 -22.91 23.18 -40.85
C PRO A 4 -22.56 23.55 -39.40
N ASN A 5 -23.06 24.69 -38.93
CA ASN A 5 -22.85 25.18 -37.57
C ASN A 5 -23.52 24.31 -36.51
N ARG A 6 -24.67 23.68 -36.82
CA ARG A 6 -25.34 22.76 -35.89
C ARG A 6 -24.60 21.44 -35.75
N LEU A 7 -23.94 20.98 -36.81
CA LEU A 7 -23.13 19.76 -36.77
C LEU A 7 -21.85 19.94 -35.93
N LEU A 8 -21.20 21.10 -36.04
CA LEU A 8 -20.01 21.45 -35.25
C LEU A 8 -20.33 21.54 -33.74
N VAL A 9 -21.47 22.14 -33.37
CA VAL A 9 -21.90 22.22 -31.97
C VAL A 9 -22.20 20.83 -31.39
N LEU A 10 -22.86 19.96 -32.15
CA LEU A 10 -23.17 18.60 -31.70
C LEU A 10 -21.90 17.75 -31.53
N LEU A 11 -20.92 17.90 -32.43
CA LEU A 11 -19.63 17.22 -32.33
C LEU A 11 -18.84 17.69 -31.10
N GLY A 12 -18.83 19.01 -30.84
CA GLY A 12 -18.20 19.59 -29.65
C GLY A 12 -18.83 19.10 -28.35
N LEU A 13 -20.17 19.03 -28.30
CA LEU A 13 -20.89 18.48 -27.15
C LEU A 13 -20.58 16.99 -26.95
N PHE A 14 -20.46 16.21 -28.03
CA PHE A 14 -20.13 14.78 -27.94
C PHE A 14 -18.72 14.56 -27.37
N VAL A 15 -17.73 15.32 -27.84
CA VAL A 15 -16.34 15.26 -27.34
C VAL A 15 -16.26 15.70 -25.87
N ALA A 16 -17.00 16.74 -25.49
CA ALA A 16 -17.05 17.19 -24.10
C ALA A 16 -17.65 16.14 -23.16
N ASN A 17 -18.73 15.46 -23.58
CA ASN A 17 -19.34 14.37 -22.81
C ASN A 17 -18.42 13.15 -22.68
N LEU A 18 -17.68 12.79 -23.73
CA LEU A 18 -16.72 11.68 -23.69
C LEU A 18 -15.55 11.96 -22.74
N SER A 19 -15.08 13.21 -22.71
CA SER A 19 -13.99 13.65 -21.81
C SER A 19 -14.41 13.65 -20.34
N LEU A 20 -15.66 14.03 -20.06
CA LEU A 20 -16.19 14.03 -18.70
C LEU A 20 -16.36 12.60 -18.14
N ALA A 21 -16.83 11.65 -18.98
CA ALA A 21 -16.97 10.25 -18.60
C ALA A 21 -15.62 9.57 -18.27
N ALA A 22 -14.54 9.95 -18.96
CA ALA A 22 -13.21 9.43 -18.68
C ALA A 22 -12.66 9.88 -17.31
N THR A 23 -13.09 11.04 -16.81
CA THR A 23 -12.61 11.61 -15.54
C THR A 23 -13.29 10.97 -14.32
N THR A 24 -14.53 10.51 -14.47
CA THR A 24 -15.30 9.90 -13.35
C THR A 24 -14.89 8.48 -13.02
N ALA A 25 -14.15 7.78 -13.89
CA ALA A 25 -13.70 6.41 -13.67
C ALA A 25 -12.52 6.29 -12.70
N HIS A 26 -11.97 7.40 -12.19
CA HIS A 26 -10.79 7.41 -11.31
C HIS A 26 -11.09 7.60 -9.82
N ALA A 27 -12.33 7.41 -9.39
CA ALA A 27 -12.61 7.19 -7.97
C ALA A 27 -12.02 5.83 -7.56
N ALA A 28 -10.73 5.83 -7.24
CA ALA A 28 -10.00 4.66 -6.78
C ALA A 28 -10.79 3.97 -5.66
N ALA A 29 -11.19 2.72 -5.92
CA ALA A 29 -11.69 1.82 -4.89
C ALA A 29 -10.59 1.71 -3.83
N ARG A 30 -10.75 2.44 -2.73
CA ARG A 30 -9.85 2.32 -1.59
C ARG A 30 -9.91 0.86 -1.16
N PRO A 31 -8.83 0.08 -1.21
CA PRO A 31 -8.87 -1.25 -0.65
C PRO A 31 -9.10 -1.10 0.86
N ASN A 32 -10.31 -1.40 1.30
CA ASN A 32 -10.79 -1.12 2.66
C ASN A 32 -10.29 -2.14 3.71
N VAL A 33 -9.34 -3.00 3.36
CA VAL A 33 -8.90 -4.11 4.22
C VAL A 33 -7.40 -4.00 4.49
N LEU A 34 -7.07 -3.46 5.66
CA LEU A 34 -5.71 -3.50 6.22
C LEU A 34 -5.61 -4.68 7.19
N ILE A 35 -4.98 -5.77 6.76
CA ILE A 35 -4.63 -6.90 7.64
C ILE A 35 -3.15 -6.74 7.99
N LEU A 36 -2.88 -6.32 9.23
CA LEU A 36 -1.53 -6.27 9.78
C LEU A 36 -1.25 -7.56 10.56
N ILE A 37 -0.28 -8.34 10.10
CA ILE A 37 0.24 -9.52 10.82
C ILE A 37 1.60 -9.13 11.37
N TYR A 38 1.72 -9.09 12.70
CA TYR A 38 2.96 -8.75 13.40
C TYR A 38 3.42 -9.95 14.22
N ALA A 39 4.63 -10.45 13.93
CA ALA A 39 5.24 -11.59 14.62
C ALA A 39 6.31 -11.10 15.61
N ASP A 40 6.31 -11.64 16.82
CA ASP A 40 7.35 -11.36 17.82
C ASP A 40 8.58 -12.24 17.57
N ASP A 41 9.77 -11.67 17.80
CA ASP A 41 11.08 -12.32 17.75
C ASP A 41 11.41 -13.07 16.44
N LEU A 42 10.78 -12.68 15.32
CA LEU A 42 11.07 -13.22 14.01
C LEU A 42 12.33 -12.55 13.41
N GLY A 43 13.38 -13.33 13.21
CA GLY A 43 14.62 -12.87 12.58
C GLY A 43 14.49 -12.73 11.07
N TYR A 44 15.27 -11.81 10.49
CA TYR A 44 15.30 -11.58 9.03
C TYR A 44 15.61 -12.85 8.23
N GLY A 45 16.51 -13.69 8.74
CA GLY A 45 16.95 -14.94 8.09
C GLY A 45 16.07 -16.16 8.37
N ASP A 46 14.94 -16.02 9.07
CA ASP A 46 14.13 -17.17 9.49
C ASP A 46 13.11 -17.63 8.44
N LEU A 47 12.80 -16.77 7.46
CA LEU A 47 11.82 -17.08 6.40
C LEU A 47 12.49 -17.60 5.14
N SER A 48 11.87 -18.57 4.46
CA SER A 48 12.43 -19.13 3.23
C SER A 48 12.48 -18.12 2.08
N CYS A 49 11.59 -17.13 2.05
CA CYS A 49 11.67 -16.00 1.12
C CYS A 49 12.89 -15.08 1.32
N PHE A 50 13.55 -15.12 2.49
CA PHE A 50 14.81 -14.42 2.77
C PHE A 50 16.04 -15.35 2.72
N GLY A 51 15.86 -16.61 2.30
CA GLY A 51 16.96 -17.57 2.11
C GLY A 51 17.09 -18.63 3.21
N ALA A 52 16.16 -18.71 4.16
CA ALA A 52 16.17 -19.80 5.14
C ALA A 52 16.01 -21.16 4.45
N THR A 53 16.90 -22.11 4.76
CA THR A 53 16.87 -23.47 4.18
C THR A 53 16.32 -24.52 5.14
N LYS A 54 16.38 -24.25 6.45
CA LYS A 54 15.97 -25.18 7.52
C LYS A 54 14.45 -25.17 7.76
N ILE A 55 13.82 -24.01 7.66
CA ILE A 55 12.39 -23.81 7.93
C ILE A 55 11.70 -23.47 6.60
N LYS A 56 10.60 -24.16 6.32
CA LYS A 56 9.77 -23.88 5.13
C LYS A 56 8.59 -23.00 5.53
N THR A 57 8.42 -21.86 4.90
CA THR A 57 7.32 -20.91 5.18
C THR A 57 6.43 -20.70 3.95
N PRO A 58 5.79 -21.75 3.40
CA PRO A 58 5.13 -21.69 2.08
C PRO A 58 4.01 -20.64 1.98
N ASN A 59 3.28 -20.39 3.07
CA ASN A 59 2.23 -19.36 3.09
C ASN A 59 2.80 -17.95 3.04
N ILE A 60 3.91 -17.69 3.75
CA ILE A 60 4.58 -16.39 3.75
C ILE A 60 5.32 -16.17 2.42
N ASP A 61 5.92 -17.22 1.87
CA ASP A 61 6.55 -17.19 0.54
C ASP A 61 5.54 -16.85 -0.55
N ARG A 62 4.32 -17.40 -0.46
CA ARG A 62 3.22 -17.05 -1.36
C ARG A 62 2.85 -15.57 -1.26
N LEU A 63 2.72 -15.04 -0.03
CA LEU A 63 2.47 -13.61 0.19
C LEU A 63 3.59 -12.73 -0.37
N ALA A 64 4.85 -13.13 -0.21
CA ALA A 64 6.00 -12.41 -0.76
C ALA A 64 6.00 -12.39 -2.30
N LYS A 65 5.60 -13.50 -2.94
CA LYS A 65 5.50 -13.63 -4.41
C LYS A 65 4.33 -12.87 -5.02
N GLU A 66 3.17 -12.90 -4.36
CA GLU A 66 1.96 -12.22 -4.83
C GLU A 66 1.94 -10.73 -4.47
N GLY A 67 2.74 -10.32 -3.48
CA GLY A 67 2.79 -8.95 -2.97
C GLY A 67 4.14 -8.28 -3.21
N ARG A 68 4.65 -7.62 -2.17
CA ARG A 68 5.96 -6.98 -2.16
C ARG A 68 6.78 -7.51 -1.00
N LEU A 69 8.03 -7.85 -1.29
CA LEU A 69 9.02 -8.25 -0.30
C LEU A 69 9.94 -7.05 -0.03
N PHE A 70 10.03 -6.64 1.23
CA PHE A 70 10.98 -5.62 1.67
C PHE A 70 12.24 -6.32 2.18
N THR A 71 13.35 -6.17 1.45
CA THR A 71 14.66 -6.73 1.83
C THR A 71 15.46 -5.79 2.73
N ASP A 72 14.99 -4.56 2.89
CA ASP A 72 15.58 -3.53 3.76
C ASP A 72 14.44 -2.90 4.57
N ALA A 73 14.09 -3.55 5.68
CA ALA A 73 13.08 -3.11 6.62
C ALA A 73 13.65 -3.14 8.04
N HIS A 74 13.55 -2.01 8.74
CA HIS A 74 14.19 -1.83 10.04
C HIS A 74 13.16 -1.57 11.13
N SER A 75 13.33 -2.24 12.28
CA SER A 75 12.58 -1.93 13.49
C SER A 75 13.14 -0.65 14.13
N PRO A 76 12.29 0.27 14.63
CA PRO A 76 12.77 1.48 15.31
C PRO A 76 13.45 1.18 16.66
N SER A 77 13.35 -0.06 17.15
CA SER A 77 14.08 -0.54 18.33
C SER A 77 14.22 -2.07 18.31
N ALA A 78 15.27 -2.59 18.97
CA ALA A 78 15.47 -4.03 19.15
C ALA A 78 14.61 -4.65 20.28
N VAL A 79 13.78 -3.85 20.96
CA VAL A 79 12.91 -4.30 22.07
C VAL A 79 11.44 -4.18 21.67
N CYS A 80 10.62 -5.13 22.13
CA CYS A 80 9.21 -5.25 21.74
C CYS A 80 8.37 -3.98 22.03
N THR A 81 8.43 -3.43 23.24
CA THR A 81 7.66 -2.24 23.64
C THR A 81 7.95 -1.01 22.78
N PRO A 82 9.20 -0.54 22.64
CA PRO A 82 9.51 0.60 21.78
C PRO A 82 9.30 0.30 20.29
N SER A 83 9.48 -0.94 19.83
CA SER A 83 9.15 -1.32 18.44
C SER A 83 7.66 -1.14 18.14
N ARG A 84 6.80 -1.72 18.99
CA ARG A 84 5.34 -1.60 18.86
C ARG A 84 4.86 -0.15 18.99
N TYR A 85 5.49 0.63 19.87
CA TYR A 85 5.21 2.07 19.96
C TYR A 85 5.40 2.76 18.60
N GLY A 86 6.56 2.56 17.96
CA GLY A 86 6.83 3.18 16.67
C GLY A 86 5.88 2.71 15.56
N LEU A 87 5.53 1.42 15.55
CA LEU A 87 4.57 0.88 14.60
C LEU A 87 3.17 1.47 14.75
N LEU A 88 2.68 1.60 15.99
CA LEU A 88 1.30 2.03 16.26
C LEU A 88 1.12 3.55 16.21
N THR A 89 2.16 4.31 16.57
CA THR A 89 2.08 5.78 16.66
C THR A 89 2.67 6.49 15.45
N GLY A 90 3.53 5.82 14.68
CA GLY A 90 4.31 6.46 13.62
C GLY A 90 5.43 7.38 14.13
N GLU A 91 5.70 7.36 15.44
CA GLU A 91 6.68 8.22 16.10
C GLU A 91 7.90 7.43 16.55
N TYR A 92 9.06 8.09 16.57
CA TYR A 92 10.26 7.46 17.06
C TYR A 92 10.22 7.22 18.58
N PRO A 93 10.65 6.05 19.08
CA PRO A 93 10.49 5.70 20.50
C PRO A 93 11.20 6.65 21.47
N TRP A 94 12.31 7.30 21.06
CA TRP A 94 13.01 8.26 21.90
C TRP A 94 12.25 9.59 22.10
N ARG A 95 11.15 9.81 21.38
CA ARG A 95 10.27 10.98 21.60
C ARG A 95 9.30 10.78 22.78
N ILE A 96 9.19 9.55 23.31
CA ILE A 96 8.39 9.27 24.51
C ILE A 96 8.96 10.09 25.68
N GLY A 97 8.17 11.03 26.21
CA GLY A 97 8.56 11.92 27.31
C GLY A 97 9.07 13.31 26.91
N SER A 98 9.33 13.57 25.62
CA SER A 98 9.68 14.92 25.12
C SER A 98 8.47 15.85 24.93
N ARG A 99 7.26 15.33 25.17
CA ARG A 99 6.01 16.09 25.24
C ARG A 99 5.66 16.24 26.72
N SER A 100 6.22 17.26 27.37
CA SER A 100 5.81 17.76 28.69
C SER A 100 4.83 18.91 28.52
#